data_AF-A0A150GAR3-F1
#
_entry.id   AF-A0A150GAR3-F1
#
_cell.length_a   1.000
_cell.length_b   1.000
_cell.length_c   1.000
_cell.angle_alpha   90.00
_cell.angle_beta   90.00
_cell.angle_gamma   90.00
#
_symmetry.space_group_name_H-M   'P 1'
#
loop_
_entity.id
_entity.type
_entity.pdbx_description
1 polymer ?
#
loop_
_entity_poly.entity_id
_entity_poly.type
_entity_poly.pdbx_seq_one_letter_code
_entity_poly.pdbx_strand_id
1 'polypeptide(L)'
;MVKKKTGGGKRYKAVADAAAQGQEPKFDGPAPPLRIQKKLTRKVNFLEKVSKSATSALATKAGGIGKKTGRKKALPDLSTLGAVLDEVSQRKAAAAAAAADGAAGADKHKKQRGAAVNSAKQRQHILLEESQRLQQVLKHPLYKADPIAAITNHLQHTLPPPPATKPARQGAAAAGAAGKKAAAKKKGSGRKGDTNRMQE
;
A
#
# COMPACT_ATOMS: atom_id res chain seq x y z
N MET A 1 9.40 -53.61 -14.98
CA MET A 1 9.80 -52.31 -15.57
C MET A 1 10.27 -51.37 -14.48
N VAL A 2 11.57 -51.04 -14.42
CA VAL A 2 12.14 -50.17 -13.39
C VAL A 2 12.10 -48.71 -13.88
N LYS A 3 11.30 -47.86 -13.24
CA LYS A 3 11.27 -46.41 -13.52
C LYS A 3 12.58 -45.77 -13.05
N LYS A 4 13.52 -45.53 -13.97
CA LYS A 4 14.75 -44.77 -13.71
C LYS A 4 14.39 -43.33 -13.33
N LYS A 5 14.50 -43.00 -12.03
CA LYS A 5 14.34 -41.63 -11.51
C LYS A 5 15.59 -40.83 -11.87
N THR A 6 15.59 -40.16 -13.02
CA THR A 6 16.64 -39.17 -13.33
C THR A 6 16.40 -37.93 -12.45
N GLY A 7 17.06 -37.89 -11.30
CA GLY A 7 17.04 -36.75 -10.40
C GLY A 7 17.48 -35.46 -11.11
N GLY A 8 16.86 -34.33 -10.72
CA GLY A 8 17.04 -33.04 -11.38
C GLY A 8 18.48 -32.58 -11.56
N GLY A 9 19.42 -33.08 -10.75
CA GLY A 9 20.86 -32.79 -10.89
C GLY A 9 21.48 -33.15 -12.23
N LYS A 10 21.02 -34.24 -12.89
CA LYS A 10 21.52 -34.60 -14.24
C LYS A 10 21.06 -33.64 -15.33
N ARG A 11 19.91 -32.97 -15.12
CA ARG A 11 19.33 -32.01 -16.08
C ARG A 11 20.12 -30.71 -16.12
N TYR A 12 20.59 -30.23 -14.96
CA TYR A 12 21.35 -28.97 -14.90
C TYR A 12 22.77 -29.10 -15.47
N LYS A 13 23.40 -30.27 -15.35
CA LYS A 13 24.71 -30.52 -15.97
C LYS A 13 24.63 -30.55 -17.50
N ALA A 14 23.64 -31.25 -18.05
CA ALA A 14 23.42 -31.30 -19.51
C ALA A 14 23.14 -29.93 -20.15
N VAL A 15 22.48 -29.00 -19.43
CA VAL A 15 22.27 -27.63 -19.90
C VAL A 15 23.57 -26.82 -19.91
N ALA A 16 24.43 -27.01 -18.90
CA ALA A 16 25.73 -26.35 -18.86
C ALA A 16 26.67 -26.87 -19.97
N ASP A 17 26.64 -28.17 -20.23
CA ASP A 17 27.47 -28.81 -21.27
C ASP A 17 26.99 -28.45 -22.69
N ALA A 18 25.66 -28.38 -22.93
CA ALA A 18 25.09 -27.96 -24.22
C ALA A 18 25.31 -26.47 -24.52
N ALA A 19 25.26 -25.61 -23.49
CA ALA A 19 25.57 -24.19 -23.62
C ALA A 19 27.05 -23.94 -23.99
N ALA A 20 27.97 -24.79 -23.51
CA ALA A 20 29.37 -24.74 -23.89
C ALA A 20 29.63 -25.19 -25.35
N GLN A 21 28.68 -25.92 -25.96
CA GLN A 21 28.77 -26.45 -27.32
C GLN A 21 27.94 -25.67 -28.35
N GLY A 22 27.32 -24.56 -27.96
CA GLY A 22 26.56 -23.69 -28.87
C GLY A 22 25.31 -24.33 -29.49
N GLN A 23 24.80 -25.42 -28.90
CA GLN A 23 23.59 -26.10 -29.36
C GLN A 23 22.39 -25.79 -28.46
N GLU A 24 21.23 -25.55 -29.08
CA GLU A 24 19.94 -25.44 -28.39
C GLU A 24 19.62 -26.77 -27.67
N PRO A 25 19.47 -26.77 -26.32
CA PRO A 25 19.22 -28.00 -25.58
C PRO A 25 17.81 -28.51 -25.88
N LYS A 26 17.70 -29.49 -26.79
CA LYS A 26 16.45 -30.25 -27.00
C LYS A 26 16.12 -31.03 -25.74
N PHE A 27 15.15 -30.51 -24.98
CA PHE A 27 14.69 -31.13 -23.73
C PHE A 27 13.65 -32.21 -24.04
N ASP A 28 14.11 -33.42 -24.36
CA ASP A 28 13.26 -34.61 -24.57
C ASP A 28 12.79 -35.19 -23.23
N GLY A 29 12.10 -34.38 -22.43
CA GLY A 29 11.58 -34.76 -21.12
C GLY A 29 10.19 -34.18 -20.86
N PRO A 30 9.35 -34.86 -20.05
CA PRO A 30 8.02 -34.38 -19.73
C PRO A 30 8.11 -32.98 -19.13
N ALA A 31 7.19 -32.11 -19.58
CA ALA A 31 7.16 -30.70 -19.26
C ALA A 31 7.40 -30.46 -17.75
N PRO A 32 8.24 -29.48 -17.39
CA PRO A 32 8.56 -29.22 -16.00
C PRO A 32 7.27 -28.93 -15.21
N PRO A 33 7.13 -29.43 -13.97
CA PRO A 33 5.97 -29.19 -13.12
C PRO A 33 5.54 -27.72 -13.08
N LEU A 34 4.24 -27.44 -13.08
CA LEU A 34 3.67 -26.08 -13.16
C LEU A 34 4.24 -25.11 -12.12
N ARG A 35 4.58 -25.59 -10.91
CA ARG A 35 5.20 -24.77 -9.85
C ARG A 35 6.60 -24.28 -10.24
N ILE A 36 7.35 -25.07 -11.00
CA ILE A 36 8.69 -24.72 -11.50
C ILE A 36 8.54 -23.70 -12.64
N GLN A 37 7.61 -23.90 -13.57
CA GLN A 37 7.29 -22.92 -14.62
C GLN A 37 6.89 -21.56 -14.03
N LYS A 38 6.06 -21.54 -12.98
CA LYS A 38 5.69 -20.31 -12.25
C LYS A 38 6.88 -19.62 -11.56
N LYS A 39 7.89 -20.38 -11.10
CA LYS A 39 9.11 -19.80 -10.53
C LYS A 39 10.02 -19.23 -11.62
N LEU A 40 10.15 -19.92 -12.74
CA LEU A 40 10.96 -19.47 -13.88
C LEU A 40 10.38 -18.20 -14.49
N THR A 41 9.08 -18.17 -14.78
CA THR A 41 8.37 -16.97 -15.28
C THR A 41 8.54 -15.77 -14.35
N ARG A 42 8.42 -15.94 -13.03
CA ARG A 42 8.68 -14.86 -12.06
C ARG A 42 10.12 -14.35 -12.13
N LYS A 43 11.10 -15.24 -12.26
CA LYS A 43 12.52 -14.87 -12.37
C LYS A 43 12.81 -14.16 -13.69
N VAL A 44 12.28 -14.64 -14.80
CA VAL A 44 12.40 -13.99 -16.12
C VAL A 44 11.76 -12.61 -16.09
N ASN A 45 10.53 -12.49 -15.61
CA ASN A 45 9.84 -11.21 -15.48
C ASN A 45 10.57 -10.24 -14.54
N PHE A 46 11.24 -10.75 -13.50
CA PHE A 46 12.08 -9.93 -12.62
C PHE A 46 13.32 -9.43 -13.35
N LEU A 47 14.04 -10.30 -14.06
CA LEU A 47 15.22 -9.91 -14.83
C LEU A 47 14.88 -8.92 -15.95
N GLU A 48 13.75 -9.11 -16.63
CA GLU A 48 13.24 -8.13 -17.59
C GLU A 48 12.93 -6.78 -16.95
N LYS A 49 12.34 -6.77 -15.75
CA LYS A 49 12.07 -5.51 -15.03
C LYS A 49 13.37 -4.84 -14.60
N VAL A 50 14.34 -5.61 -14.12
CA VAL A 50 15.66 -5.09 -13.73
C VAL A 50 16.39 -4.52 -14.95
N SER A 51 16.43 -5.23 -16.08
CA SER A 51 17.06 -4.73 -17.30
C SER A 51 16.35 -3.51 -17.89
N LYS A 52 15.00 -3.49 -17.90
CA LYS A 52 14.20 -2.32 -18.29
C LYS A 52 14.43 -1.12 -17.36
N SER A 53 14.56 -1.35 -16.06
CA SER A 53 14.88 -0.27 -15.09
C SER A 53 16.32 0.20 -15.18
N ALA A 54 17.28 -0.69 -15.44
CA ALA A 54 18.68 -0.32 -15.61
C ALA A 54 18.87 0.52 -16.88
N THR A 55 18.23 0.11 -17.98
CA THR A 55 18.22 0.89 -19.24
C THR A 55 17.48 2.22 -19.10
N SER A 56 16.36 2.29 -18.38
CA SER A 56 15.68 3.59 -18.14
C SER A 56 16.47 4.51 -17.19
N ALA A 57 17.12 3.95 -16.16
CA ALA A 57 18.02 4.70 -15.26
C ALA A 57 19.32 5.15 -15.95
N LEU A 58 19.76 4.44 -17.00
CA LEU A 58 20.92 4.82 -17.82
C LEU A 58 20.53 5.75 -18.97
N ALA A 59 19.33 5.63 -19.56
CA ALA A 59 18.80 6.54 -20.57
C ALA A 59 18.53 7.94 -19.96
N THR A 60 18.12 8.00 -18.70
CA THR A 60 18.06 9.25 -17.92
C THR A 60 19.44 9.79 -17.48
N LYS A 61 20.53 9.08 -17.77
CA LYS A 61 21.92 9.54 -17.60
C LYS A 61 22.60 9.96 -18.91
N ALA A 62 22.08 9.58 -20.08
CA ALA A 62 22.59 10.04 -21.38
C ALA A 62 22.27 11.52 -21.64
N GLY A 63 21.16 12.02 -21.09
CA GLY A 63 21.04 13.42 -20.71
C GLY A 63 21.51 13.53 -19.27
N GLY A 64 22.75 13.98 -19.05
CA GLY A 64 23.43 13.93 -17.76
C GLY A 64 22.53 14.30 -16.57
N ILE A 65 22.82 13.71 -15.40
CA ILE A 65 22.22 14.10 -14.12
C ILE A 65 22.49 15.58 -13.93
N GLY A 66 21.55 16.41 -14.40
CA GLY A 66 21.45 17.79 -14.04
C GLY A 66 21.18 17.78 -12.55
N LYS A 67 22.23 17.91 -11.74
CA LYS A 67 22.09 18.46 -10.40
C LYS A 67 21.19 19.67 -10.60
N LYS A 68 19.98 19.64 -10.04
CA LYS A 68 19.09 20.80 -10.03
C LYS A 68 19.78 21.84 -9.15
N THR A 69 20.78 22.51 -9.72
CA THR A 69 21.13 23.84 -9.26
C THR A 69 19.84 24.61 -9.41
N GLY A 70 19.30 25.11 -8.31
CA GLY A 70 18.22 26.08 -8.33
C GLY A 70 18.73 27.29 -9.09
N ARG A 71 18.66 27.25 -10.43
CA ARG A 71 18.73 28.43 -11.27
C ARG A 71 17.54 29.25 -10.85
N LYS A 72 17.76 30.16 -9.90
CA LYS A 72 17.06 31.44 -9.94
C LYS A 72 17.36 31.99 -11.33
N LYS A 73 16.48 31.73 -12.29
CA LYS A 73 16.41 32.57 -13.48
C LYS A 73 16.21 33.95 -12.89
N ALA A 74 17.18 34.84 -13.11
CA ALA A 74 16.99 36.24 -12.81
C ALA A 74 15.64 36.64 -13.40
N LEU A 75 14.85 37.39 -12.62
CA LEU A 75 13.53 37.85 -13.02
C LEU A 75 13.60 38.30 -14.48
N PRO A 76 12.76 37.74 -15.36
CA PRO A 76 12.78 38.15 -16.75
C PRO A 76 12.36 39.63 -16.77
N ASP A 77 13.00 40.40 -17.63
CA ASP A 77 12.85 41.85 -17.69
C ASP A 77 11.36 42.24 -17.76
N LEU A 78 10.97 43.37 -17.16
CA LEU A 78 9.55 43.71 -16.91
C LEU A 78 8.70 43.75 -18.19
N SER A 79 9.34 43.88 -19.36
CA SER A 79 8.74 43.77 -20.70
C SER A 79 8.16 42.39 -21.03
N THR A 80 8.60 41.34 -20.34
CA THR A 80 8.16 39.94 -20.56
C THR A 80 7.13 39.46 -19.54
N LEU A 81 6.76 40.31 -18.57
CA LEU A 81 5.80 39.98 -17.51
C LEU A 81 4.42 39.63 -18.07
N GLY A 82 4.00 40.28 -19.16
CA GLY A 82 2.74 40.00 -19.85
C GLY A 82 2.65 38.55 -20.33
N ALA A 83 3.68 38.08 -21.04
CA ALA A 83 3.73 36.69 -21.52
C ALA A 83 3.75 35.67 -20.37
N VAL A 84 4.41 35.99 -19.25
CA VAL A 84 4.43 35.14 -18.06
C VAL A 84 3.07 35.09 -17.38
N LEU A 85 2.35 36.21 -17.31
CA LEU A 85 0.99 36.26 -16.76
C LEU A 85 -0.01 35.49 -17.64
N ASP A 86 0.13 35.58 -18.96
CA ASP A 86 -0.70 34.81 -19.90
C ASP A 86 -0.44 33.30 -19.75
N GLU A 87 0.82 32.88 -19.61
CA GLU A 87 1.18 31.48 -19.38
C GLU A 87 0.62 30.94 -18.05
N VAL A 88 0.66 31.76 -16.99
CA VAL A 88 0.10 31.40 -15.68
C VAL A 88 -1.43 31.30 -15.74
N SER A 89 -2.08 32.20 -16.48
CA SER A 89 -3.53 32.20 -16.69
C SER A 89 -3.98 30.97 -17.47
N GLN A 90 -3.25 30.60 -18.52
CA GLN A 90 -3.50 29.38 -19.31
C GLN A 90 -3.34 28.10 -18.49
N ARG A 91 -2.32 28.03 -17.61
CA ARG A 91 -2.15 26.90 -16.68
C ARG A 91 -3.29 26.78 -15.68
N LYS A 92 -3.80 27.90 -15.18
CA LYS A 92 -4.96 27.94 -14.28
C LYS A 92 -6.23 27.48 -14.99
N ALA A 93 -6.45 27.91 -16.23
CA ALA A 93 -7.58 27.48 -17.05
C ALA A 93 -7.53 25.98 -17.39
N ALA A 94 -6.36 25.45 -17.76
CA ALA A 94 -6.16 24.03 -18.03
C ALA A 94 -6.38 23.15 -16.77
N ALA A 95 -5.96 23.63 -15.59
CA ALA A 95 -6.20 22.95 -14.33
C ALA A 95 -7.68 22.95 -13.92
N ALA A 96 -8.43 24.01 -14.28
CA ALA A 96 -9.87 24.09 -14.06
C ALA A 96 -10.65 23.20 -15.02
N ALA A 97 -10.26 23.13 -16.30
CA ALA A 97 -10.85 22.21 -17.28
C ALA A 97 -10.64 20.74 -16.87
N ALA A 98 -9.44 20.39 -16.41
CA ALA A 98 -9.15 19.04 -15.89
C ALA A 98 -9.90 18.68 -14.60
N ALA A 99 -10.46 19.66 -13.89
CA ALA A 99 -11.32 19.44 -12.72
C ALA A 99 -12.81 19.33 -13.09
N ALA A 100 -13.21 19.86 -14.25
CA ALA A 100 -14.58 19.80 -14.77
C ALA A 100 -14.88 18.48 -15.52
N ASP A 101 -13.88 17.89 -16.19
CA ASP A 101 -13.98 16.58 -16.84
C ASP A 101 -13.80 15.44 -15.83
N GLY A 102 -14.85 15.21 -15.05
CA GLY A 102 -14.83 14.42 -13.82
C GLY A 102 -14.21 13.02 -13.86
N ALA A 103 -13.37 12.75 -12.86
CA ALA A 103 -13.22 11.41 -12.29
C ALA A 103 -14.15 11.25 -11.07
N ALA A 104 -15.46 11.29 -11.32
CA ALA A 104 -16.49 10.87 -10.37
C ALA A 104 -16.63 9.35 -10.44
N GLY A 105 -15.74 8.60 -9.78
CA GLY A 105 -15.87 7.15 -9.77
C GLY A 105 -14.66 6.39 -9.26
N ALA A 106 -14.42 6.41 -7.95
CA ALA A 106 -13.88 5.28 -7.19
C ALA A 106 -13.74 5.64 -5.71
N ASP A 107 -13.89 4.63 -4.86
CA ASP A 107 -13.55 4.61 -3.42
C ASP A 107 -14.67 4.89 -2.41
N LYS A 108 -15.78 4.13 -2.48
CA LYS A 108 -16.71 3.95 -1.35
C LYS A 108 -16.21 3.01 -0.24
N HIS A 109 -14.95 2.55 -0.26
CA HIS A 109 -14.41 1.65 0.78
C HIS A 109 -12.95 1.95 1.18
N LYS A 110 -12.61 3.23 1.40
CA LYS A 110 -11.38 3.54 2.13
C LYS A 110 -11.63 3.39 3.63
N LYS A 111 -11.27 2.21 4.14
CA LYS A 111 -11.04 1.97 5.57
C LYS A 111 -10.29 3.18 6.13
N GLN A 112 -10.79 3.77 7.21
CA GLN A 112 -10.16 4.85 7.97
C GLN A 112 -8.82 4.37 8.55
N ARG A 113 -7.82 4.19 7.69
CA ARG A 113 -6.43 4.23 8.10
C ARG A 113 -6.13 5.70 8.28
N GLY A 114 -5.64 6.08 9.46
CA GLY A 114 -5.42 7.47 9.85
C GLY A 114 -4.91 8.31 8.68
N ALA A 115 -5.49 9.50 8.51
CA ALA A 115 -5.34 10.38 7.35
C ALA A 115 -3.86 10.75 7.14
N ALA A 116 -3.11 9.83 6.54
CA ALA A 116 -1.73 10.04 6.22
C ALA A 116 -1.71 11.12 5.13
N VAL A 117 -1.12 12.26 5.47
CA VAL A 117 -1.03 13.42 4.58
C VAL A 117 0.05 13.15 3.56
N ASN A 118 -0.29 12.33 2.57
CA ASN A 118 0.66 11.74 1.64
C ASN A 118 1.10 12.73 0.55
N SER A 119 0.32 13.79 0.30
CA SER A 119 0.59 14.76 -0.78
C SER A 119 0.96 16.14 -0.26
N ALA A 120 1.87 16.82 -0.98
CA ALA A 120 2.22 18.22 -0.70
C ALA A 120 1.01 19.16 -0.82
N LYS A 121 0.10 18.91 -1.77
CA LYS A 121 -1.13 19.69 -1.92
C LYS A 121 -2.06 19.53 -0.70
N GLN A 122 -2.16 18.31 -0.17
CA GLN A 122 -2.94 18.05 1.04
C GLN A 122 -2.33 18.75 2.25
N ARG A 123 -0.99 18.74 2.38
CA ARG A 123 -0.30 19.51 3.43
C ARG A 123 -0.59 21.00 3.33
N GLN A 124 -0.53 21.57 2.13
CA GLN A 124 -0.86 22.99 1.90
C GLN A 124 -2.32 23.30 2.26
N HIS A 125 -3.25 22.44 1.87
CA HIS A 125 -4.67 22.60 2.22
C HIS A 125 -4.88 22.60 3.73
N ILE A 126 -4.32 21.62 4.44
CA ILE A 126 -4.39 21.53 5.89
C ILE A 126 -3.78 22.79 6.52
N LEU A 127 -2.62 23.25 6.04
CA LEU A 127 -2.02 24.49 6.55
C LEU A 127 -2.94 25.70 6.38
N LEU A 128 -3.64 25.82 5.24
CA LEU A 128 -4.60 26.89 5.02
C LEU A 128 -5.78 26.78 6.00
N GLU A 129 -6.37 25.60 6.14
CA GLU A 129 -7.49 25.36 7.06
C GLU A 129 -7.10 25.66 8.51
N GLU A 130 -5.97 25.12 8.98
CA GLU A 130 -5.50 25.36 10.34
C GLU A 130 -5.13 26.83 10.56
N SER A 131 -4.57 27.51 9.55
CA SER A 131 -4.28 28.95 9.66
C SER A 131 -5.56 29.78 9.83
N GLN A 132 -6.63 29.43 9.12
CA GLN A 132 -7.92 30.10 9.24
C GLN A 132 -8.56 29.83 10.62
N ARG A 133 -8.51 28.58 11.09
CA ARG A 133 -9.01 28.23 12.44
C ARG A 133 -8.24 28.98 13.53
N LEU A 134 -6.92 29.07 13.43
CA LEU A 134 -6.11 29.83 14.38
C LEU A 134 -6.51 31.31 14.39
N GLN A 135 -6.69 31.93 13.21
CA GLN A 135 -7.15 33.32 13.13
C GLN A 135 -8.52 33.52 13.76
N GLN A 136 -9.43 32.55 13.66
CA GLN A 136 -10.74 32.60 14.32
C GLN A 136 -10.59 32.56 15.85
N VAL A 137 -9.75 31.67 16.38
CA VAL A 137 -9.46 31.59 17.83
C VAL A 137 -8.90 32.92 18.33
N LEU A 138 -7.93 33.50 17.63
CA LEU A 138 -7.32 34.79 18.00
C LEU A 138 -8.30 35.97 17.94
N LYS A 139 -9.33 35.90 17.08
CA LYS A 139 -10.37 36.93 16.99
C LYS A 139 -11.43 36.81 18.09
N HIS A 140 -11.54 35.65 18.74
CA HIS A 140 -12.62 35.37 19.70
C HIS A 140 -12.48 36.22 20.98
N PRO A 141 -13.56 36.89 21.46
CA PRO A 141 -13.47 37.79 22.60
C PRO A 141 -13.07 37.08 23.90
N LEU A 142 -13.58 35.87 24.14
CA LEU A 142 -13.19 35.10 25.34
C LEU A 142 -11.71 34.74 25.35
N TYR A 143 -11.12 34.47 24.18
CA TYR A 143 -9.70 34.12 24.07
C TYR A 143 -8.79 35.33 24.30
N LYS A 144 -9.23 36.53 23.90
CA LYS A 144 -8.52 37.79 24.17
C LYS A 144 -8.54 38.17 25.65
N ALA A 145 -9.63 37.87 26.35
CA ALA A 145 -9.79 38.19 27.78
C ALA A 145 -9.00 37.21 28.66
N ASP A 146 -9.19 35.90 28.47
CA ASP A 146 -8.45 34.87 29.19
C ASP A 146 -8.23 33.63 28.28
N PRO A 147 -7.02 33.45 27.73
CA PRO A 147 -6.75 32.36 26.81
C PRO A 147 -6.82 30.99 27.51
N ILE A 148 -6.49 30.91 28.80
CA ILE A 148 -6.47 29.65 29.54
C ILE A 148 -7.92 29.20 29.80
N ALA A 149 -8.78 30.09 30.30
CA ALA A 149 -10.18 29.79 30.53
C ALA A 149 -10.95 29.48 29.23
N ALA A 150 -10.63 30.17 28.13
CA ALA A 150 -11.24 29.89 26.83
C ALA A 150 -10.89 28.48 26.32
N ILE A 151 -9.64 28.04 26.48
CA ILE A 151 -9.20 26.69 26.08
C ILE A 151 -9.88 25.63 26.95
N THR A 152 -9.96 25.81 28.28
CA THR A 152 -10.58 24.83 29.17
C THR A 152 -12.07 24.68 28.87
N ASN A 153 -12.79 25.78 28.65
CA ASN A 153 -14.18 25.78 28.23
C ASN A 153 -14.36 25.04 26.89
N HIS A 154 -13.52 25.35 25.89
CA HIS A 154 -13.58 24.67 24.60
C HIS A 154 -13.36 23.15 24.73
N LEU A 155 -12.38 22.71 25.51
CA LEU A 155 -12.12 21.28 25.74
C LEU A 155 -13.27 20.58 26.47
N GLN A 156 -13.91 21.25 27.43
CA GLN A 156 -15.07 20.71 28.14
C GLN A 156 -16.26 20.46 27.21
N HIS A 157 -16.45 21.30 26.19
CA HIS A 157 -17.59 21.18 25.27
C HIS A 157 -17.31 20.40 23.98
N THR A 158 -16.04 20.21 23.61
CA THR A 158 -15.67 19.49 22.38
C THR A 158 -15.27 18.04 22.59
N LEU A 159 -14.83 17.69 23.79
CA LEU A 159 -14.48 16.30 24.09
C LEU A 159 -15.77 15.48 24.30
N PRO A 160 -15.86 14.27 23.71
CA PRO A 160 -16.98 13.37 23.98
C PRO A 160 -17.02 13.05 25.48
N PRO A 161 -18.22 12.82 26.05
CA PRO A 161 -18.34 12.50 27.46
C PRO A 161 -17.48 11.28 27.79
N PRO A 162 -16.77 11.30 28.93
CA PRO A 162 -15.89 10.20 29.31
C PRO A 162 -16.68 8.89 29.31
N PRO A 163 -16.11 7.79 28.78
CA PRO A 163 -16.81 6.51 28.76
C PRO A 163 -17.18 6.12 30.19
N ALA A 164 -18.44 5.74 30.41
CA ALA A 164 -18.92 5.29 31.71
C ALA A 164 -17.95 4.23 32.25
N THR A 165 -17.41 4.48 33.44
CA THR A 165 -16.54 3.54 34.14
C THR A 165 -17.32 2.24 34.30
N LYS A 166 -16.85 1.16 33.67
CA LYS A 166 -17.40 -0.19 33.88
C LYS A 166 -17.44 -0.44 35.39
N PRO A 167 -18.55 -0.95 35.95
CA PRO A 167 -18.64 -1.18 37.39
C PRO A 167 -17.46 -2.05 37.81
N ALA A 168 -16.68 -1.55 38.78
CA ALA A 168 -15.63 -2.30 39.41
C ALA A 168 -16.22 -3.63 39.89
N ARG A 169 -15.66 -4.75 39.40
CA ARG A 169 -15.99 -6.06 39.96
C ARG A 169 -15.50 -6.07 41.39
N GLN A 170 -16.40 -5.77 42.32
CA GLN A 170 -16.18 -6.00 43.74
C GLN A 170 -16.01 -7.51 43.95
N GLY A 171 -14.89 -7.88 44.56
CA GLY A 171 -14.60 -9.14 45.25
C GLY A 171 -15.18 -10.44 44.68
N ALA A 172 -14.33 -11.26 44.07
CA ALA A 172 -14.47 -12.71 44.18
C ALA A 172 -13.09 -13.31 44.45
N ALA A 173 -12.93 -13.77 45.69
CA ALA A 173 -11.84 -14.61 46.15
C ALA A 173 -11.72 -15.89 45.30
N ALA A 174 -10.55 -16.52 45.40
CA ALA A 174 -10.16 -17.76 44.76
C ALA A 174 -11.26 -18.84 44.70
N ALA A 175 -11.70 -19.21 43.49
CA ALA A 175 -12.21 -20.53 43.13
C ALA A 175 -12.44 -20.62 41.61
N GLY A 176 -11.97 -21.70 40.98
CA GLY A 176 -12.55 -22.16 39.70
C GLY A 176 -11.67 -22.13 38.44
N ALA A 177 -10.35 -22.30 38.55
CA ALA A 177 -9.53 -22.68 37.38
C ALA A 177 -9.56 -24.21 37.15
N ALA A 178 -10.75 -24.79 36.96
CA ALA A 178 -10.93 -26.20 36.61
C ALA A 178 -12.19 -26.37 35.77
N GLY A 179 -12.11 -26.08 34.46
CA GLY A 179 -13.31 -26.17 33.63
C GLY A 179 -13.15 -25.90 32.13
N LYS A 180 -12.00 -26.21 31.50
CA LYS A 180 -11.86 -26.18 30.03
C LYS A 180 -10.98 -27.30 29.47
N LYS A 181 -11.19 -28.55 29.93
CA LYS A 181 -10.66 -29.76 29.27
C LYS A 181 -11.73 -30.87 29.22
N ALA A 182 -12.84 -30.63 28.54
CA ALA A 182 -13.88 -31.67 28.34
C ALA A 182 -14.66 -31.57 27.01
N ALA A 183 -14.12 -30.88 25.98
CA ALA A 183 -14.85 -30.68 24.72
C ALA A 183 -14.17 -31.25 23.45
N ALA A 184 -13.07 -32.02 23.58
CA ALA A 184 -12.29 -32.49 22.42
C ALA A 184 -12.22 -34.03 22.25
N LYS A 185 -13.07 -34.80 22.93
CA LYS A 185 -13.04 -36.28 22.86
C LYS A 185 -14.42 -36.89 22.59
N LYS A 186 -15.04 -36.52 21.46
CA LYS A 186 -16.18 -37.27 20.89
C LYS A 186 -16.41 -36.94 19.42
N LYS A 187 -15.55 -37.46 18.52
CA LYS A 187 -15.88 -37.71 17.11
C LYS A 187 -14.81 -38.61 16.49
N GLY A 188 -15.21 -39.84 16.14
CA GLY A 188 -14.48 -40.68 15.19
C GLY A 188 -13.90 -41.99 15.71
N SER A 189 -14.73 -42.89 16.28
CA SER A 189 -14.39 -44.32 16.33
C SER A 189 -15.64 -45.20 16.23
N GLY A 190 -15.67 -46.08 15.22
CA GLY A 190 -16.68 -47.12 15.00
C GLY A 190 -17.83 -46.65 14.11
N ARG A 191 -18.23 -47.32 13.03
CA ARG A 191 -18.23 -48.77 12.76
C ARG A 191 -18.11 -49.04 11.25
N LYS A 192 -17.31 -50.05 10.91
CA LYS A 192 -17.39 -50.79 9.66
C LYS A 192 -18.69 -51.61 9.64
N GLY A 193 -19.27 -51.71 8.45
CA GLY A 193 -19.99 -52.90 7.98
C GLY A 193 -21.43 -53.05 8.45
N ASP A 194 -22.37 -52.74 7.57
CA ASP A 194 -23.49 -53.64 7.32
C ASP A 194 -23.79 -53.67 5.82
N THR A 195 -23.73 -54.89 5.31
CA THR A 195 -24.02 -55.32 3.95
C THR A 195 -25.53 -55.34 3.70
N ASN A 196 -25.89 -55.20 2.43
CA ASN A 196 -27.14 -55.65 1.80
C ASN A 196 -28.36 -54.69 1.84
N ARG A 197 -28.56 -53.96 0.73
CA ARG A 197 -29.90 -53.63 0.24
C ARG A 197 -29.89 -53.60 -1.29
N MET A 198 -30.55 -54.62 -1.85
CA MET A 198 -30.87 -54.85 -3.26
C MET A 198 -31.32 -53.61 -4.02
N GLN A 199 -30.63 -53.31 -5.14
CA GLN A 199 -31.11 -52.98 -6.50
C GLN A 199 -29.86 -53.25 -7.37
N GLU A 200 -29.79 -54.10 -8.39
CA GLU A 200 -30.70 -54.90 -9.22
C GLU A 200 -30.02 -56.25 -9.50
#